data_AF-A0A1C4Y4D7-F1
#
_entry.id   AF-A0A1C4Y4D7-F1
#
_cell.length_a   1.000
_cell.length_b   1.000
_cell.length_c   1.000
_cell.angle_alpha   90.00
_cell.angle_beta   90.00
_cell.angle_gamma   90.00
#
_symmetry.space_group_name_H-M   'P 1'
#
loop_
_entity.id
_entity.type
_entity.pdbx_description
1 polymer ?
#
loop_
_entity_poly.entity_id
_entity_poly.type
_entity_poly.pdbx_seq_one_letter_code
_entity_poly.pdbx_strand_id
1 'polypeptide(L)'
;MSEEPLNVHPDVLHEVAGDLDGDAYRLVGGLAGGLPPGPAPDGWQIDAALADLTAAVRTWAGARGARLAETAGALRSAADGYRAADDRAAGRLAGVGR
;
A
#
# COMPACT_ATOMS: atom_id res chain seq x y z
N MET A 1 -20.33 0.55 28.62
CA MET A 1 -20.14 1.15 27.29
C MET A 1 -20.45 0.07 26.28
N SER A 2 -21.58 0.16 25.57
CA SER A 2 -21.84 -0.76 24.47
C SER A 2 -21.11 -0.20 23.26
N GLU A 3 -20.11 -0.93 22.77
CA GLU A 3 -19.46 -0.57 21.51
C GLU A 3 -20.48 -0.70 20.37
N GLU A 4 -20.54 0.33 19.53
CA GLU A 4 -21.39 0.31 18.35
C GLU A 4 -20.87 -0.75 17.37
N PRO A 5 -21.75 -1.58 16.75
CA PRO A 5 -21.32 -2.61 15.84
C PRO A 5 -20.57 -2.01 14.65
N LEU A 6 -19.33 -2.44 14.45
CA LEU A 6 -18.53 -2.05 13.31
C LEU A 6 -19.12 -2.69 12.03
N ASN A 7 -19.66 -1.89 11.13
CA ASN A 7 -20.07 -2.36 9.81
C ASN A 7 -18.86 -2.35 8.87
N VAL A 8 -18.40 -3.53 8.49
CA VAL A 8 -17.22 -3.69 7.62
C VAL A 8 -17.66 -4.16 6.25
N HIS A 9 -17.12 -3.53 5.21
CA HIS A 9 -17.33 -3.91 3.82
C HIS A 9 -16.04 -4.54 3.27
N PRO A 10 -15.91 -5.88 3.23
CA PRO A 10 -14.69 -6.56 2.77
C PRO A 10 -14.28 -6.20 1.34
N ASP A 11 -15.25 -5.91 0.47
CA ASP A 11 -14.99 -5.53 -0.92
C ASP A 11 -14.25 -4.18 -1.00
N VAL A 12 -14.64 -3.21 -0.16
CA VAL A 12 -13.95 -1.92 -0.05
C VAL A 12 -12.53 -2.10 0.48
N LEU A 13 -12.32 -3.00 1.46
CA LEU A 13 -10.98 -3.30 1.96
C LEU A 13 -10.08 -3.89 0.86
N HIS A 14 -10.62 -4.75 -0.01
CA HIS A 14 -9.91 -5.29 -1.16
C HIS A 14 -9.60 -4.24 -2.23
N GLU A 15 -10.56 -3.38 -2.56
CA GLU A 15 -10.39 -2.29 -3.52
C GLU A 15 -9.26 -1.35 -3.05
N VAL A 16 -9.35 -0.87 -1.81
CA VAL A 16 -8.33 0.01 -1.22
C VAL A 16 -6.97 -0.69 -1.15
N ALA A 17 -6.92 -1.98 -0.87
CA ALA A 17 -5.66 -2.73 -0.92
C ALA A 17 -5.05 -2.76 -2.33
N GLY A 18 -5.87 -2.91 -3.37
CA GLY A 18 -5.44 -2.84 -4.76
C GLY A 18 -4.88 -1.47 -5.13
N ASP A 19 -5.54 -0.40 -4.71
CA ASP A 19 -5.08 0.97 -4.93
C ASP A 19 -3.75 1.26 -4.23
N LEU A 20 -3.60 0.82 -2.97
CA LEU A 20 -2.36 0.97 -2.20
C LEU A 20 -1.18 0.23 -2.83
N ASP A 21 -1.40 -0.97 -3.36
CA ASP A 21 -0.38 -1.70 -4.13
C ASP A 21 -0.01 -0.97 -5.42
N GLY A 22 -1.01 -0.44 -6.13
CA GLY A 22 -0.81 0.38 -7.32
C GLY A 22 0.04 1.62 -7.02
N ASP A 23 -0.25 2.29 -5.90
CA ASP A 23 0.52 3.45 -5.44
C ASP A 23 1.93 3.08 -4.99
N ALA A 24 2.10 1.96 -4.27
CA ALA A 24 3.40 1.44 -3.91
C ALA A 24 4.25 1.16 -5.16
N TYR A 25 3.65 0.52 -6.17
CA TYR A 25 4.29 0.24 -7.44
C TYR A 25 4.68 1.52 -8.19
N ARG A 26 3.78 2.51 -8.31
CA ARG A 26 4.07 3.79 -8.96
C ARG A 26 5.16 4.57 -8.25
N LEU A 27 5.17 4.55 -6.92
CA LEU A 27 6.17 5.27 -6.13
C LEU A 27 7.58 4.71 -6.33
N VAL A 28 7.71 3.38 -6.37
CA VAL A 28 9.01 2.71 -6.57
C VAL A 28 9.40 2.70 -8.05
N GLY A 29 8.47 2.33 -8.93
CA GLY A 29 8.67 2.22 -10.38
C GLY A 29 8.87 3.58 -11.05
N GLY A 30 8.20 4.64 -10.58
CA GLY A 30 8.35 6.00 -11.11
C GLY A 30 9.75 6.58 -10.93
N LEU A 31 10.52 6.05 -9.97
CA LEU A 31 11.92 6.44 -9.73
C LEU A 31 12.94 5.57 -10.47
N ALA A 32 12.50 4.44 -11.05
CA ALA A 32 13.35 3.56 -11.84
C ALA A 32 13.76 4.20 -13.18
N GLY A 33 12.95 5.14 -13.70
CA GLY A 33 13.24 5.90 -14.92
C GLY A 33 14.35 6.96 -14.76
N GLY A 34 14.80 7.24 -13.53
CA GLY A 34 15.75 8.30 -13.22
C GLY A 34 15.14 9.70 -13.30
N LEU A 35 15.65 10.62 -12.47
CA LEU A 35 15.45 12.05 -12.70
C LEU A 35 16.35 12.45 -13.88
N PRO A 36 15.84 13.09 -14.95
CA PRO A 36 16.68 13.52 -16.04
C PRO A 36 17.72 14.51 -15.49
N PRO A 37 19.02 14.29 -15.71
CA PRO A 37 20.01 15.29 -15.32
C PRO A 37 19.79 16.53 -16.17
N GLY A 38 19.40 17.63 -15.53
CA GLY A 38 19.42 18.95 -16.16
C GLY A 38 20.87 19.40 -16.37
N PRO A 39 21.14 20.29 -17.35
CA PRO A 39 22.49 20.81 -17.55
C PRO A 39 22.95 21.55 -16.28
N ALA A 40 24.12 21.17 -15.77
CA ALA A 40 24.80 21.93 -14.73
C ALA A 40 25.30 23.26 -15.31
N PRO A 41 25.22 24.38 -14.57
CA PRO A 41 25.95 25.59 -14.93
C PRO A 41 27.46 25.30 -14.99
N ASP A 42 28.17 25.92 -15.94
CA ASP A 42 29.61 25.74 -16.09
C ASP A 42 30.36 26.03 -14.77
N GLY A 43 31.25 25.11 -14.38
CA GLY A 43 32.08 25.22 -13.18
C GLY A 43 31.46 24.70 -11.88
N TRP A 44 30.24 24.16 -11.89
CA TRP A 44 29.61 23.57 -10.70
C TRP A 44 29.90 22.07 -10.58
N GLN A 45 30.39 21.64 -9.41
CA GLN A 45 30.47 20.22 -9.05
C GLN A 45 29.16 19.75 -8.39
N ILE A 46 28.10 19.60 -9.18
CA ILE A 46 26.78 19.16 -8.65
C ILE A 46 26.58 17.65 -8.66
N ASP A 47 27.45 16.90 -9.33
CA ASP A 47 27.24 15.46 -9.56
C ASP A 47 27.16 14.68 -8.24
N ALA A 48 28.04 14.99 -7.28
CA ALA A 48 28.03 14.34 -5.97
C ALA A 48 26.77 14.69 -5.16
N ALA A 49 26.41 15.97 -5.09
CA ALA A 49 25.22 16.42 -4.37
C ALA A 49 23.92 15.87 -5.00
N LEU A 50 23.87 15.77 -6.34
CA LEU A 50 22.74 15.20 -7.06
C LEU A 50 22.68 13.67 -6.88
N ALA A 51 23.82 12.99 -6.85
CA ALA A 51 23.88 11.56 -6.56
C ALA A 51 23.35 11.27 -5.14
N ASP A 52 23.79 12.04 -4.14
CA ASP A 52 23.34 11.91 -2.75
C ASP A 52 21.85 12.19 -2.62
N LEU A 53 21.34 13.27 -3.23
CA LEU A 53 19.91 13.57 -3.26
C LEU A 53 19.11 12.44 -3.92
N THR A 54 19.58 11.93 -5.05
CA THR A 54 18.93 10.82 -5.76
C THR A 54 18.88 9.56 -4.90
N ALA A 55 19.97 9.23 -4.19
CA ALA A 55 20.03 8.11 -3.27
C ALA A 55 19.08 8.28 -2.08
N ALA A 56 19.01 9.49 -1.51
CA ALA A 56 18.10 9.82 -0.41
C ALA A 56 16.63 9.69 -0.83
N VAL A 57 16.25 10.23 -1.99
CA VAL A 57 14.88 10.12 -2.54
C VAL A 57 14.51 8.68 -2.83
N ARG A 58 15.41 7.88 -3.44
CA ARG A 58 15.17 6.45 -3.70
C ARG A 58 14.96 5.66 -2.41
N THR A 59 15.79 5.92 -1.40
CA THR A 59 15.66 5.28 -0.08
C THR A 59 14.32 5.62 0.57
N TRP A 60 13.95 6.90 0.59
CA TRP A 60 12.68 7.35 1.16
C TRP A 60 11.47 6.72 0.44
N ALA A 61 11.47 6.73 -0.89
CA ALA A 61 10.39 6.19 -1.68
C ALA A 61 10.28 4.67 -1.55
N GLY A 62 11.40 3.96 -1.51
CA GLY A 62 11.43 2.52 -1.24
C GLY A 62 10.82 2.19 0.12
N ALA A 63 11.23 2.88 1.17
CA ALA A 63 10.67 2.70 2.51
C ALA A 63 9.16 3.02 2.57
N ARG A 64 8.74 4.09 1.90
CA ARG A 64 7.32 4.48 1.87
C ARG A 64 6.47 3.50 1.05
N GLY A 65 6.99 3.01 -0.07
CA GLY A 65 6.35 2.00 -0.92
C GLY A 65 6.19 0.67 -0.19
N ALA A 66 7.22 0.22 0.52
CA ALA A 66 7.14 -0.99 1.36
C ALA A 66 6.02 -0.87 2.40
N ARG A 67 5.92 0.27 3.09
CA ARG A 67 4.85 0.51 4.08
C ARG A 67 3.44 0.51 3.45
N LEU A 68 3.29 1.01 2.22
CA LEU A 68 2.01 0.96 1.51
C LEU A 68 1.63 -0.49 1.17
N ALA A 69 2.58 -1.28 0.64
CA ALA A 69 2.38 -2.68 0.32
C ALA A 69 2.05 -3.53 1.56
N GLU A 70 2.73 -3.29 2.69
CA GLU A 70 2.40 -3.92 3.98
C GLU A 70 0.97 -3.60 4.43
N THR A 71 0.56 -2.34 4.31
CA THR A 71 -0.80 -1.90 4.65
C THR A 71 -1.82 -2.58 3.75
N ALA A 72 -1.57 -2.65 2.44
CA ALA A 72 -2.42 -3.36 1.48
C ALA A 72 -2.55 -4.85 1.84
N GLY A 73 -1.44 -5.51 2.21
CA GLY A 73 -1.44 -6.88 2.70
C GLY A 73 -2.32 -7.08 3.93
N ALA A 74 -2.22 -6.18 4.92
CA ALA A 74 -3.05 -6.22 6.12
C ALA A 74 -4.54 -6.04 5.80
N LEU A 75 -4.90 -5.12 4.89
CA LEU A 75 -6.29 -4.91 4.49
C LEU A 75 -6.90 -6.12 3.77
N ARG A 76 -6.13 -6.78 2.88
CA ARG A 76 -6.55 -8.05 2.26
C ARG A 76 -6.80 -9.13 3.30
N SER A 77 -5.84 -9.33 4.19
CA SER A 77 -5.97 -10.34 5.25
C SER A 77 -7.18 -10.07 6.15
N ALA A 78 -7.46 -8.81 6.47
CA ALA A 78 -8.65 -8.42 7.21
C ALA A 78 -9.94 -8.73 6.43
N ALA A 79 -10.01 -8.35 5.15
CA ALA A 79 -11.15 -8.62 4.29
C ALA A 79 -11.48 -10.12 4.22
N ASP A 80 -10.46 -10.96 4.02
CA ASP A 80 -10.60 -12.41 3.98
C ASP A 80 -11.06 -12.98 5.32
N GLY A 81 -10.53 -12.44 6.42
CA GLY A 81 -10.95 -12.79 7.78
C GLY A 81 -12.42 -12.49 8.05
N TYR A 82 -12.91 -11.33 7.59
CA TYR A 82 -14.33 -10.95 7.72
C TYR A 82 -15.23 -11.84 6.87
N ARG A 83 -14.89 -12.09 5.60
CA ARG A 83 -15.68 -13.01 4.75
C ARG A 83 -15.75 -14.41 5.36
N ALA A 84 -14.62 -14.96 5.80
CA ALA A 84 -14.58 -16.28 6.43
C ALA A 84 -15.35 -16.34 7.76
N ALA A 85 -15.48 -15.22 8.49
CA ALA A 85 -16.33 -15.15 9.67
C ALA A 85 -17.82 -15.14 9.30
N ASP A 86 -18.19 -14.38 8.28
CA ASP A 86 -19.57 -14.29 7.79
C ASP A 86 -20.05 -15.64 7.22
N ASP A 87 -19.24 -16.30 6.40
CA ASP A 87 -19.53 -17.64 5.86
C ASP A 87 -19.78 -18.67 6.98
N ARG A 88 -18.98 -18.62 8.06
CA ARG A 88 -19.16 -19.49 9.23
C ARG A 88 -20.46 -19.16 9.97
N ALA A 89 -20.82 -17.89 10.08
CA ALA A 89 -22.07 -17.47 10.72
C ALA A 89 -23.28 -17.92 9.89
N ALA A 90 -23.25 -17.70 8.57
CA ALA A 90 -24.28 -18.15 7.64
C ALA A 90 -24.46 -19.67 7.66
N GLY A 91 -23.37 -20.44 7.66
CA GLY A 91 -23.41 -21.89 7.74
C GLY A 91 -24.05 -22.40 9.05
N ARG A 92 -23.74 -21.77 10.19
CA ARG A 92 -24.39 -22.08 11.47
C ARG A 92 -25.88 -21.76 11.44
N LEU A 93 -26.26 -20.61 10.89
CA LEU A 93 -27.66 -20.19 10.81
C LEU A 93 -28.49 -21.13 9.93
N ALA A 94 -27.96 -21.52 8.76
CA ALA A 94 -28.62 -22.46 7.85
C ALA A 94 -28.81 -23.86 8.49
N GLY A 95 -27.91 -24.27 9.38
CA GLY A 95 -28.01 -25.52 10.13
C GLY A 95 -29.05 -25.53 11.25
N VAL A 96 -29.44 -24.37 11.78
CA VAL A 96 -30.44 -24.24 12.88
C VAL A 96 -31.88 -24.37 12.37
N GLY A 97 -32.12 -24.20 11.06
CA GLY A 97 -33.44 -24.35 10.45
C GLY A 97 -33.84 -25.78 10.06
N ARG A 98 -33.02 -26.79 10.41
CA ARG A 98 -33.26 -28.22 10.15
C ARG A 98 -33.41 -28.98 11.46
#